data_AF-A0A3D4FT90-F1
#
_entry.id   AF-A0A3D4FT90-F1
#
_cell.length_a   1.000
_cell.length_b   1.000
_cell.length_c   1.000
_cell.angle_alpha   90.00
_cell.angle_beta   90.00
_cell.angle_gamma   90.00
#
_symmetry.space_group_name_H-M   'P 1'
#
loop_
_entity.id
_entity.type
_entity.pdbx_description
1 polymer ?
#
loop_
_entity_poly.entity_id
_entity_poly.type
_entity_poly.pdbx_seq_one_letter_code
_entity_poly.pdbx_strand_id
1 'polypeptide(L)'
;MEGRATARYIRTSAQKAKLVMDLIRGQEVDRALSTLRFARKRIARDIEKVLRSAIANAHQRDGASGDVDRMFVSGCHADQGPTMKRIRAAPMGRAFQIKKRTAHLTVIVTERPETTGRAPAPQVEESGNGDTLSRESERKMGKSADEKTVKGVHGAGPVESE
;
A
#
# COMPACT_ATOMS: atom_id res chain seq x y z
N MET A 1 -1.74 2.97 25.86
CA MET A 1 -2.38 1.64 25.80
C MET A 1 -1.75 0.81 24.68
N GLU A 2 -1.60 -0.50 24.87
CA GLU A 2 -1.05 -1.40 23.84
C GLU A 2 -1.95 -2.63 23.58
N GLY A 3 -2.21 -2.91 22.30
CA GLY A 3 -2.84 -4.13 21.82
C GLY A 3 -1.82 -4.96 21.06
N ARG A 4 -1.67 -6.24 21.44
CA ARG A 4 -0.76 -7.17 20.77
C ARG A 4 -1.53 -8.37 20.23
N ALA A 5 -1.22 -8.78 19.00
CA ALA A 5 -1.65 -10.05 18.44
C ALA A 5 -0.48 -10.81 17.83
N THR A 6 -0.55 -12.14 17.84
CA THR A 6 0.48 -12.99 17.25
C THR A 6 -0.14 -14.20 16.57
N ALA A 7 0.17 -14.40 15.28
CA ALA A 7 -0.16 -15.62 14.56
C ALA A 7 1.07 -16.50 14.41
N ARG A 8 0.93 -17.78 14.79
CA ARG A 8 2.05 -18.73 14.80
C ARG A 8 1.95 -19.75 13.67
N TYR A 9 3.11 -20.24 13.22
CA TYR A 9 3.23 -21.29 12.20
C TYR A 9 2.58 -20.93 10.86
N ILE A 10 2.69 -19.69 10.42
CA ILE A 10 2.21 -19.29 9.08
C ILE A 10 3.15 -19.91 8.04
N ARG A 11 2.58 -20.54 7.01
CA ARG A 11 3.32 -21.27 5.97
C ARG A 11 3.90 -20.30 4.94
N THR A 12 4.90 -19.54 5.37
CA THR A 12 5.60 -18.54 4.56
C THR A 12 7.04 -18.37 5.02
N SER A 13 7.86 -17.71 4.21
CA SER A 13 9.17 -17.22 4.65
C SER A 13 9.04 -15.88 5.37
N ALA A 14 9.74 -15.73 6.50
CA ALA A 14 9.76 -14.48 7.27
C ALA A 14 10.13 -13.26 6.41
N GLN A 15 11.04 -13.40 5.44
CA GLN A 15 11.43 -12.30 4.56
C GLN A 15 10.27 -11.75 3.73
N LYS A 16 9.39 -12.63 3.22
CA LYS A 16 8.21 -12.21 2.45
C LYS A 16 7.18 -11.50 3.33
N ALA A 17 7.11 -11.88 4.60
CA ALA A 17 6.25 -11.23 5.59
C ALA A 17 6.79 -9.85 5.98
N LYS A 18 8.11 -9.75 6.25
CA LYS A 18 8.78 -8.48 6.58
C LYS A 18 8.52 -7.42 5.54
N LEU A 19 8.64 -7.76 4.25
CA LEU A 19 8.42 -6.80 3.15
C LEU A 19 7.02 -6.16 3.17
N VAL A 20 6.00 -6.85 3.67
CA VAL A 20 4.65 -6.28 3.84
C VAL A 20 4.51 -5.57 5.18
N MET A 21 5.11 -6.12 6.25
CA MET A 21 5.10 -5.50 7.57
C MET A 21 5.82 -4.16 7.60
N ASP A 22 6.90 -4.01 6.84
CA ASP A 22 7.66 -2.77 6.74
C ASP A 22 6.83 -1.64 6.09
N LEU A 23 5.88 -1.98 5.20
CA LEU A 23 4.98 -0.99 4.58
C LEU A 23 4.00 -0.36 5.57
N ILE A 24 3.55 -1.14 6.57
CA ILE A 24 2.54 -0.71 7.54
C ILE A 24 3.14 -0.17 8.84
N ARG A 25 4.47 -0.25 9.01
CA ARG A 25 5.13 0.22 10.24
C ARG A 25 4.95 1.73 10.39
N GLY A 26 4.45 2.15 11.55
CA GLY A 26 4.24 3.58 11.86
C GLY A 26 3.04 4.21 11.15
N GLN A 27 2.25 3.44 10.38
CA GLN A 27 1.01 3.93 9.79
C GLN A 27 -0.14 3.90 10.81
N GLU A 28 -1.10 4.79 10.61
CA GLU A 28 -2.42 4.73 11.25
C GLU A 28 -3.14 3.43 10.86
N VAL A 29 -3.98 2.93 11.76
CA VAL A 29 -4.66 1.64 11.61
C VAL A 29 -5.49 1.57 10.31
N ASP A 30 -6.25 2.61 9.99
CA ASP A 30 -7.10 2.64 8.80
C ASP A 30 -6.31 2.65 7.49
N ARG A 31 -5.23 3.43 7.46
CA ARG A 31 -4.30 3.46 6.34
C ARG A 31 -3.60 2.12 6.17
N ALA A 32 -3.22 1.47 7.28
CA ALA A 32 -2.61 0.14 7.26
C ALA A 32 -3.60 -0.93 6.74
N LEU A 33 -4.87 -0.90 7.18
CA LEU A 33 -5.92 -1.81 6.69
C LEU A 33 -6.15 -1.65 5.19
N SER A 34 -6.22 -0.40 4.71
CA SER A 34 -6.36 -0.10 3.27
C SER A 34 -5.16 -0.59 2.47
N THR A 35 -3.95 -0.31 2.95
CA THR A 35 -2.70 -0.78 2.32
C THR A 35 -2.64 -2.31 2.23
N LEU A 36 -3.06 -3.01 3.29
CA LEU A 36 -3.07 -4.48 3.32
C LEU A 36 -4.13 -5.08 2.39
N ARG A 37 -5.31 -4.45 2.25
CA ARG A 37 -6.37 -4.91 1.34
C ARG A 37 -5.91 -4.92 -0.12
N PHE A 38 -5.16 -3.91 -0.55
CA PHE A 38 -4.70 -3.77 -1.93
C PHE A 38 -3.27 -4.28 -2.18
N ALA A 39 -2.58 -4.76 -1.15
CA ALA A 39 -1.26 -5.32 -1.29
C ALA A 39 -1.27 -6.60 -2.15
N ARG A 40 -0.45 -6.63 -3.21
CA ARG A 40 -0.36 -7.75 -4.17
C ARG A 40 0.11 -9.08 -3.56
N LYS A 41 0.70 -9.08 -2.36
CA LYS A 41 1.28 -10.28 -1.74
C LYS A 41 0.20 -11.07 -0.99
N ARG A 42 0.12 -12.39 -1.21
CA ARG A 42 -0.83 -13.30 -0.53
C ARG A 42 -0.83 -13.18 1.00
N ILE A 43 0.34 -12.90 1.59
CA ILE A 43 0.50 -12.79 3.05
C ILE A 43 -0.23 -11.58 3.64
N ALA A 44 -0.57 -10.57 2.83
CA ALA A 44 -1.27 -9.39 3.31
C ALA A 44 -2.59 -9.77 3.99
N ARG A 45 -3.31 -10.77 3.46
CA ARG A 45 -4.54 -11.30 4.06
C ARG A 45 -4.34 -11.91 5.45
N ASP A 46 -3.20 -12.57 5.67
CA ASP A 46 -2.87 -13.14 6.97
C ASP A 46 -2.48 -12.03 7.97
N ILE A 47 -1.72 -11.04 7.53
CA ILE A 47 -1.34 -9.86 8.34
C ILE A 47 -2.57 -9.03 8.70
N GLU A 48 -3.49 -8.81 7.77
CA GLU A 48 -4.74 -8.08 7.98
C GLU A 48 -5.59 -8.72 9.08
N LYS A 49 -5.67 -10.05 9.13
CA LYS A 49 -6.35 -10.78 10.22
C LYS A 49 -5.66 -10.55 11.57
N VAL A 50 -4.32 -10.56 11.59
CA VAL A 50 -3.56 -10.31 12.82
C VAL A 50 -3.74 -8.87 13.29
N LEU A 51 -3.73 -7.90 12.38
CA LEU A 51 -3.96 -6.49 12.71
C LEU A 51 -5.37 -6.29 13.28
N ARG A 52 -6.41 -6.85 12.66
CA ARG A 52 -7.79 -6.84 13.20
C ARG A 52 -7.86 -7.42 14.61
N SER A 53 -7.18 -8.54 14.85
CA SER A 53 -7.10 -9.14 16.18
C SER A 53 -6.35 -8.25 17.18
N ALA A 54 -5.31 -7.53 16.75
CA ALA A 54 -4.58 -6.61 17.63
C ALA A 54 -5.46 -5.43 18.06
N ILE A 55 -6.26 -4.88 17.14
CA ILE A 55 -7.24 -3.81 17.41
C ILE A 55 -8.29 -4.31 18.40
N ALA A 56 -8.88 -5.49 18.15
CA ALA A 56 -9.85 -6.08 19.08
C ALA A 56 -9.26 -6.31 20.48
N ASN A 57 -8.00 -6.76 20.57
CA ASN A 57 -7.31 -6.93 21.84
C ASN A 57 -7.02 -5.59 22.54
N ALA A 58 -6.79 -4.51 21.78
CA ALA A 58 -6.64 -3.17 22.32
C ALA A 58 -7.95 -2.68 22.95
N HIS A 59 -9.08 -2.89 22.27
CA HIS A 59 -10.39 -2.49 22.80
C HIS A 59 -10.82 -3.29 24.03
N GLN A 60 -10.52 -4.59 24.08
CA GLN A 60 -11.00 -5.45 25.17
C GLN A 60 -10.21 -5.26 26.47
N ARG A 61 -8.99 -4.71 26.42
CA ARG A 61 -8.15 -4.53 27.62
C ARG A 61 -8.63 -3.32 28.44
N ASP A 62 -9.41 -3.63 29.49
CA ASP A 62 -9.80 -2.83 30.66
C ASP A 62 -10.04 -1.32 30.45
N GLY A 63 -11.33 -0.95 30.33
CA GLY A 63 -11.85 0.36 30.73
C GLY A 63 -11.80 1.50 29.71
N ALA A 64 -11.27 1.29 28.51
CA ALA A 64 -11.09 2.36 27.54
C ALA A 64 -12.12 2.34 26.40
N SER A 65 -12.85 3.44 26.26
CA SER A 65 -13.40 3.93 25.00
C SER A 65 -12.25 4.32 24.05
N GLY A 66 -11.37 3.37 23.75
CA GLY A 66 -10.23 3.57 22.88
C GLY A 66 -10.71 3.88 21.48
N ASP A 67 -10.47 5.10 21.03
CA ASP A 67 -10.82 5.58 19.71
C ASP A 67 -9.93 4.87 18.68
N VAL A 68 -10.54 4.11 17.75
CA VAL A 68 -9.82 3.35 16.71
C VAL A 68 -8.96 4.29 15.87
N ASP A 69 -9.47 5.50 15.66
CA ASP A 69 -8.91 6.50 14.75
C ASP A 69 -7.56 7.03 15.25
N ARG A 70 -7.31 6.94 16.57
CA ARG A 70 -6.06 7.38 17.21
C ARG A 70 -5.01 6.27 17.33
N MET A 71 -5.37 5.05 16.94
CA MET A 71 -4.46 3.90 17.02
C MET A 71 -3.53 3.87 15.82
N PHE A 72 -2.26 3.54 16.08
CA PHE A 72 -1.27 3.34 15.04
C PHE A 72 -0.45 2.07 15.29
N VAL A 73 0.18 1.57 14.22
CA VAL A 73 1.05 0.38 14.29
C VAL A 73 2.42 0.79 14.84
N SER A 74 2.61 0.60 16.15
CA SER A 74 3.90 0.87 16.82
C SER A 74 4.99 -0.11 16.40
N GLY A 75 4.65 -1.40 16.33
CA GLY A 75 5.65 -2.44 16.06
C GLY A 75 5.08 -3.60 15.25
N CYS A 76 5.86 -4.08 14.28
CA CYS A 76 5.50 -5.23 13.45
C CYS A 76 6.74 -6.12 13.24
N HIS A 77 6.58 -7.40 13.58
CA HIS A 77 7.69 -8.36 13.68
C HIS A 77 7.32 -9.65 12.96
N ALA A 78 8.25 -10.18 12.18
CA ALA A 78 8.11 -11.47 11.51
C ALA A 78 9.32 -12.34 11.82
N ASP A 79 9.12 -13.28 12.73
CA ASP A 79 10.16 -14.19 13.21
C ASP A 79 10.16 -15.48 12.40
N GLN A 80 11.35 -16.06 12.27
CA GLN A 80 11.52 -17.33 11.58
C GLN A 80 11.01 -18.47 12.47
N GLY A 81 9.98 -19.18 12.01
CA GLY A 81 9.48 -20.38 12.66
C GLY A 81 10.25 -21.63 12.25
N PRO A 82 9.84 -22.82 12.75
CA PRO A 82 10.49 -24.08 12.42
C PRO A 82 10.45 -24.35 10.91
N THR A 83 11.55 -24.90 10.41
CA THR A 83 11.72 -25.20 8.99
C THR A 83 11.68 -26.70 8.78
N MET A 84 10.70 -27.17 8.00
CA MET A 84 10.61 -28.56 7.62
C MET A 84 11.59 -28.86 6.48
N LYS A 85 12.40 -29.91 6.64
CA LYS A 85 13.32 -30.41 5.62
C LYS A 85 12.59 -31.45 4.76
N ARG A 86 12.69 -31.32 3.44
CA ARG A 86 12.18 -32.29 2.44
C ARG A 86 13.26 -32.54 1.40
N ILE A 87 13.27 -33.72 0.81
CA ILE A 87 14.23 -34.10 -0.21
C ILE A 87 13.56 -33.98 -1.58
N ARG A 88 14.32 -33.56 -2.59
CA ARG A 88 13.95 -33.60 -4.01
C ARG A 88 15.05 -34.35 -4.76
N ALA A 89 14.64 -35.28 -5.62
CA ALA A 89 15.56 -35.98 -6.51
C ALA A 89 16.27 -34.98 -7.43
N ALA A 90 17.58 -35.16 -7.61
CA ALA A 90 18.43 -34.33 -8.45
C ALA A 90 19.25 -35.20 -9.43
N PRO A 91 19.81 -34.62 -10.51
CA PRO A 91 20.54 -35.38 -11.53
C PRO A 91 21.75 -36.15 -10.98
N MET A 92 22.05 -37.29 -11.62
CA MET A 92 23.17 -38.19 -11.30
C MET A 92 23.12 -38.75 -9.87
N GLY A 93 21.97 -39.25 -9.43
CA GLY A 93 21.81 -39.88 -8.11
C GLY A 93 21.94 -38.93 -6.92
N ARG A 94 21.89 -37.60 -7.14
CA ARG A 94 22.01 -36.60 -6.08
C ARG A 94 20.66 -36.33 -5.40
N ALA A 95 20.71 -35.80 -4.18
CA ALA A 95 19.54 -35.38 -3.42
C ALA A 95 19.67 -33.91 -3.01
N PHE A 96 18.72 -33.07 -3.42
CA PHE A 96 18.65 -31.66 -2.99
C PHE A 96 17.67 -31.48 -1.85
N GLN A 97 17.98 -30.58 -0.92
CA GLN A 97 17.13 -30.29 0.22
C GLN A 97 16.23 -29.08 -0.04
N ILE A 98 14.91 -29.28 0.04
CA ILE A 98 13.92 -28.20 0.08
C ILE A 98 13.64 -27.83 1.53
N LYS A 99 13.72 -26.53 1.84
CA LYS A 99 13.35 -25.96 3.14
C LYS A 99 11.94 -25.37 3.09
N LYS A 100 10.95 -26.04 3.68
CA LYS A 100 9.59 -25.51 3.84
C LYS A 100 9.53 -24.69 5.14
N ARG A 101 9.83 -23.41 5.01
CA ARG A 101 9.91 -22.45 6.12
C ARG A 101 8.51 -22.08 6.63
N THR A 102 8.42 -21.80 7.92
CA THR A 102 7.26 -21.13 8.54
C THR A 102 7.69 -19.82 9.19
N ALA A 103 6.73 -18.96 9.53
CA ALA A 103 6.98 -17.70 10.21
C ALA A 103 5.96 -17.49 11.34
N HIS A 104 6.36 -16.70 12.34
CA HIS A 104 5.49 -16.16 13.37
C HIS A 104 5.35 -14.66 13.11
N LEU A 105 4.11 -14.17 13.08
CA LEU A 105 3.81 -12.76 12.81
C LEU A 105 3.30 -12.13 14.10
N THR A 106 3.89 -11.02 14.52
CA THR A 106 3.46 -10.24 15.67
C THR A 106 3.19 -8.80 15.24
N VAL A 107 2.03 -8.27 15.62
CA VAL A 107 1.64 -6.89 15.40
C VAL A 107 1.29 -6.26 16.75
N ILE A 108 1.79 -5.06 16.97
CA ILE A 108 1.60 -4.26 18.17
C ILE A 108 1.00 -2.93 17.73
N VAL A 109 -0.18 -2.63 18.25
CA VAL A 109 -0.87 -1.36 18.07
C VAL A 109 -0.82 -0.58 19.36
N THR A 110 -0.63 0.73 19.27
CA THR A 110 -0.65 1.63 20.42
C THR A 110 -1.46 2.86 20.09
N GLU A 111 -2.06 3.45 21.11
CA GLU A 111 -2.67 4.77 21.01
C GLU A 111 -1.59 5.86 21.02
N ARG A 112 -1.74 6.88 20.19
CA ARG A 112 -0.86 8.04 20.22
C ARG A 112 -1.21 8.91 21.43
N PRO A 113 -0.27 9.17 22.36
CA PRO A 113 -0.52 10.17 23.40
C PRO A 113 -0.61 11.55 22.76
N GLU A 114 -1.57 12.35 23.20
CA GLU A 114 -1.74 13.76 22.82
C GLU A 114 -0.44 14.50 23.12
N THR A 115 0.45 14.67 22.14
CA THR A 115 1.64 15.51 22.34
C THR A 115 1.21 16.96 22.19
N THR A 116 0.85 17.61 23.30
CA THR A 116 0.87 19.06 23.40
C THR A 116 2.28 19.52 22.98
N GLY A 117 2.40 20.20 21.83
CA GLY A 117 3.66 20.81 21.39
C GLY A 117 4.31 20.22 20.15
N ARG A 118 3.57 20.02 19.05
CA ARG A 118 4.13 20.20 17.71
C ARG A 118 3.04 20.72 16.78
N ALA A 119 3.28 21.90 16.20
CA ALA A 119 2.34 22.59 15.32
C ALA A 119 1.81 21.63 14.24
N PRO A 120 0.49 21.61 13.98
CA PRO A 120 -0.05 20.79 12.91
C PRO A 120 0.54 21.28 11.59
N ALA A 121 1.13 20.35 10.82
CA ALA A 121 1.41 20.59 9.41
C ALA A 121 0.08 21.01 8.73
N PRO A 122 0.11 21.95 7.77
CA PRO A 122 -1.11 22.52 7.22
C PRO A 122 -1.99 21.41 6.64
N GLN A 123 -3.21 21.33 7.16
CA GLN A 123 -4.29 20.56 6.57
C GLN A 123 -4.51 21.12 5.17
N VAL A 124 -4.20 20.32 4.15
CA VAL A 124 -4.65 20.63 2.79
C VAL A 124 -6.12 20.28 2.77
N GLU A 125 -6.94 21.25 3.13
CA GLU A 125 -8.37 21.28 2.89
C GLU A 125 -8.57 21.16 1.37
N GLU A 126 -8.91 19.96 0.87
CA GLU A 126 -9.54 19.82 -0.43
C GLU A 126 -10.97 20.38 -0.34
N SER A 127 -11.04 21.72 -0.30
CA SER A 127 -12.26 22.45 -0.60
C SER A 127 -12.52 22.35 -2.10
N GLY A 128 -13.72 21.89 -2.43
CA GLY A 128 -14.11 21.51 -3.77
C GLY A 128 -13.97 22.63 -4.81
N ASN A 129 -13.60 22.23 -6.01
CA ASN A 129 -13.85 23.02 -7.20
C ASN A 129 -14.85 22.26 -8.08
N GLY A 130 -16.12 22.42 -7.73
CA GLY A 130 -17.18 22.38 -8.73
C GLY A 130 -17.09 23.67 -9.54
N ASP A 131 -17.17 23.52 -10.86
CA ASP A 131 -17.56 24.55 -11.82
C ASP A 131 -16.49 25.54 -12.29
N THR A 132 -15.57 25.05 -13.13
CA THR A 132 -14.91 25.85 -14.19
C THR A 132 -14.88 25.07 -15.51
N LEU A 133 -16.06 24.68 -16.00
CA LEU A 133 -16.25 24.20 -17.38
C LEU A 133 -17.36 25.01 -18.05
N SER A 134 -17.19 26.34 -18.07
CA SER A 134 -18.13 27.25 -18.73
C SER A 134 -17.49 28.56 -19.19
N ARG A 135 -16.16 28.71 -19.11
CA ARG A 135 -15.43 29.91 -19.57
C ARG A 135 -14.47 29.69 -20.74
N GLU A 136 -14.28 28.46 -21.22
CA GLU A 136 -13.43 28.17 -22.38
C GLU A 136 -14.20 27.99 -23.71
N SER A 137 -15.54 28.02 -23.67
CA SER A 137 -16.40 27.84 -24.86
C SER A 137 -16.81 29.14 -25.57
N GLU A 138 -16.53 30.34 -25.02
CA GLU A 138 -16.96 31.62 -25.63
C GLU A 138 -15.87 32.40 -26.36
N ARG A 139 -14.61 31.91 -26.43
CA ARG A 139 -13.54 32.56 -27.21
C ARG A 139 -13.33 31.97 -28.62
N LYS A 140 -14.20 31.06 -29.07
CA LYS A 140 -14.13 30.43 -30.40
C LYS A 140 -15.18 30.90 -31.43
N MET A 141 -16.02 31.88 -31.08
CA MET A 141 -16.91 32.55 -32.04
C MET A 141 -16.55 34.03 -32.11
N GLY A 142 -15.63 34.39 -33.01
CA GLY A 142 -15.26 35.80 -33.15
C GLY A 142 -14.02 36.11 -33.98
N LYS A 143 -13.84 35.46 -35.14
CA LYS A 143 -13.26 36.05 -36.37
C LYS A 143 -13.17 35.00 -37.47
N SER A 144 -14.23 34.92 -38.25
CA SER A 144 -14.19 34.47 -39.65
C SER A 144 -13.93 35.68 -40.56
N ALA A 145 -13.30 35.39 -41.70
CA ALA A 145 -13.11 36.22 -42.90
C ALA A 145 -12.05 37.34 -42.81
N ASP A 146 -10.95 37.17 -43.54
CA ASP A 146 -10.94 37.67 -44.93
C ASP A 146 -9.86 36.96 -45.77
N GLU A 147 -10.23 36.78 -47.03
CA GLU A 147 -9.59 36.05 -48.11
C GLU A 147 -8.49 36.89 -48.77
N LYS A 148 -7.40 36.25 -49.22
CA LYS A 148 -6.73 36.55 -50.52
C LYS A 148 -5.60 35.56 -50.84
N THR A 149 -5.93 34.69 -51.79
CA THR A 149 -5.16 34.04 -52.88
C THR A 149 -3.87 34.83 -53.27
N VAL A 150 -2.72 34.27 -53.67
CA VAL A 150 -2.41 33.42 -54.84
C VAL A 150 -0.90 33.03 -54.85
N LYS A 151 -0.58 31.84 -55.42
CA LYS A 151 0.63 31.40 -56.19
C LYS A 151 1.77 30.63 -55.50
N GLY A 152 2.10 29.47 -56.10
CA GLY A 152 3.45 28.86 -56.12
C GLY A 152 3.50 27.37 -55.76
N VAL A 153 2.85 26.46 -56.51
CA VAL A 153 3.41 25.51 -57.51
C VAL A 153 4.68 24.70 -57.13
N HIS A 154 4.57 23.37 -57.34
CA HIS A 154 5.58 22.30 -57.42
C HIS A 154 6.10 21.72 -56.08
N GLY A 155 6.13 20.41 -55.83
CA GLY A 155 5.95 19.25 -56.71
C GLY A 155 5.87 17.96 -55.88
N ALA A 156 5.28 16.95 -56.50
CA ALA A 156 5.10 15.61 -55.96
C ALA A 156 6.30 14.70 -56.27
N GLY A 157 6.58 13.78 -55.33
CA GLY A 157 7.19 12.46 -55.57
C GLY A 157 8.64 12.25 -55.12
N PRO A 158 9.12 10.99 -55.00
CA PRO A 158 8.43 9.80 -54.50
C PRO A 158 9.28 8.98 -53.49
N VAL A 159 8.64 7.94 -52.99
CA VAL A 159 9.11 6.81 -52.16
C VAL A 159 10.27 6.06 -52.83
N GLU A 160 11.39 5.83 -52.16
CA GLU A 160 12.30 4.69 -52.41
C GLU A 160 12.98 4.21 -51.11
N SER A 161 13.30 2.92 -51.13
CA SER A 161 13.64 1.98 -50.07
C SER A 161 15.15 1.76 -49.88
N GLU A 162 15.58 1.42 -48.65
CA GLU A 162 16.67 0.48 -48.31
C GLU A 162 16.44 -0.09 -46.90
#